data_AF-A0A8R2HNH5-F1
#
_entry.id   AF-A0A8R2HNH5-F1
#
_cell.length_a   1.000
_cell.length_b   1.000
_cell.length_c   1.000
_cell.angle_alpha   90.00
_cell.angle_beta   90.00
_cell.angle_gamma   90.00
#
_symmetry.space_group_name_H-M   'P 1'
#
loop_
_entity.id
_entity.type
_entity.pdbx_description
1 polymer ?
#
loop_
_entity_poly.entity_id
_entity_poly.type
_entity_poly.pdbx_seq_one_letter_code
_entity_poly.pdbx_strand_id
1 'polypeptide(L)'
;MDLLIDYLKSFKLNRCCCLFSVRTGLLLIGYFNIIYDSMAIAAISEFLYSPIVQEVLDAITKEQMPFQNSIPIFCYITEFGFNVVLLCAVYRRDLYLLKIYLYGCFTILVTSILFYSVVIAGFDVLMEFVIVFSITYRAISGGGAARRR
;
A
#
# COMPACT_ATOMS: atom_id res chain seq x y z
N MET A 1 -24.27 0.65 -6.15
CA MET A 1 -23.97 0.71 -4.70
C MET A 1 -25.02 -0.02 -3.89
N ASP A 2 -26.32 0.24 -4.08
CA ASP A 2 -27.41 -0.54 -3.44
C ASP A 2 -27.39 -2.03 -3.76
N LEU A 3 -26.93 -2.39 -4.97
CA LEU A 3 -26.71 -3.77 -5.40
C LEU A 3 -25.71 -4.56 -4.51
N LEU A 4 -24.68 -3.89 -3.97
CA LEU A 4 -23.70 -4.50 -3.06
C LEU A 4 -24.28 -4.64 -1.63
N ILE A 5 -25.18 -3.74 -1.25
CA ILE A 5 -25.92 -3.77 0.01
C ILE A 5 -26.95 -4.90 0.00
N ASP A 6 -27.66 -5.09 -1.12
CA ASP A 6 -28.55 -6.22 -1.32
C ASP A 6 -27.78 -7.54 -1.41
N TYR A 7 -26.57 -7.53 -1.98
CA TYR A 7 -25.68 -8.70 -1.94
C TYR A 7 -25.24 -9.06 -0.51
N LEU A 8 -24.89 -8.08 0.33
CA LEU A 8 -24.54 -8.29 1.74
C LEU A 8 -25.72 -8.68 2.62
N LYS A 9 -26.92 -8.16 2.35
CA LYS A 9 -28.16 -8.60 3.02
C LYS A 9 -28.57 -10.00 2.59
N SER A 10 -28.39 -10.34 1.31
CA SER A 10 -28.64 -11.65 0.71
C SER A 10 -27.64 -12.70 1.18
N PHE A 11 -26.39 -12.29 1.43
CA PHE A 11 -25.42 -13.05 2.22
C PHE A 11 -25.93 -13.13 3.66
N LYS A 12 -26.84 -14.06 3.93
CA LYS A 12 -27.10 -14.55 5.27
C LYS A 12 -25.74 -14.90 5.88
N LEU A 13 -25.24 -14.04 6.76
CA LEU A 13 -24.01 -14.21 7.56
C LEU A 13 -23.99 -15.55 8.36
N ASN A 14 -25.12 -16.28 8.36
CA ASN A 14 -25.39 -17.55 9.01
C ASN A 14 -25.52 -18.77 8.06
N ARG A 15 -25.48 -18.64 6.73
CA ARG A 15 -25.53 -19.81 5.83
C ARG A 15 -24.54 -19.71 4.67
N CYS A 16 -23.45 -20.48 4.77
CA CYS A 16 -22.85 -21.14 3.62
C CYS A 16 -22.53 -22.60 4.01
N CYS A 17 -23.03 -23.53 3.20
CA CYS A 17 -23.17 -24.95 3.47
C CYS A 17 -21.87 -25.77 3.36
N CYS A 18 -20.67 -25.20 3.21
CA CYS A 18 -19.54 -26.01 2.76
C CYS A 18 -18.17 -25.90 3.44
N LEU A 19 -17.87 -25.01 4.41
CA LEU A 19 -16.84 -25.26 5.46
C LEU A 19 -16.46 -24.07 6.37
N PHE A 20 -16.67 -22.79 6.00
CA PHE A 20 -16.37 -21.67 6.89
C PHE A 20 -17.37 -20.51 6.72
N SER A 21 -17.91 -19.99 7.83
CA SER A 21 -18.72 -18.76 7.78
C SER A 21 -17.81 -17.58 7.42
N VAL A 22 -18.24 -16.74 6.47
CA VAL A 22 -17.55 -15.50 6.08
C VAL A 22 -17.22 -14.63 7.30
N ARG A 23 -18.08 -14.69 8.34
CA ARG A 23 -17.85 -14.03 9.62
C ARG A 23 -16.58 -14.50 10.32
N THR A 24 -16.36 -15.81 10.36
CA THR A 24 -15.19 -16.40 11.02
C THR A 24 -13.91 -16.06 10.25
N GLY A 25 -13.98 -16.04 8.92
CA GLY A 25 -12.86 -15.60 8.07
C GLY A 25 -12.47 -14.14 8.31
N LEU A 26 -13.45 -13.23 8.34
CA LEU A 26 -13.23 -11.81 8.61
C LEU A 26 -12.63 -11.56 10.01
N LEU A 27 -13.10 -12.29 11.02
CA LEU A 27 -12.55 -12.19 12.37
C LEU A 27 -11.10 -12.66 12.43
N LEU A 28 -10.80 -13.80 11.80
CA LEU A 28 -9.46 -14.36 11.78
C LEU A 28 -8.47 -13.41 11.08
N ILE A 29 -8.82 -12.90 9.91
CA ILE A 29 -8.00 -11.94 9.17
C ILE A 29 -7.79 -10.66 9.99
N GLY A 30 -8.85 -10.11 10.60
CA GLY A 30 -8.73 -8.90 11.42
C GLY A 30 -7.79 -9.07 12.60
N TYR A 31 -7.83 -10.22 13.30
CA TYR A 31 -6.91 -10.51 14.40
C TYR A 31 -5.46 -10.68 13.94
N PHE A 32 -5.23 -11.38 12.83
CA PHE A 32 -3.88 -11.52 12.27
C PHE A 32 -3.27 -10.19 11.88
N ASN A 33 -4.06 -9.31 11.24
CA ASN A 33 -3.58 -7.98 10.87
C ASN A 33 -3.23 -7.12 12.09
N ILE A 34 -4.05 -7.14 13.16
CA ILE A 34 -3.72 -6.43 14.40
C ILE A 34 -2.38 -6.87 15.00
N ILE A 35 -2.12 -8.18 15.01
CA ILE A 35 -0.85 -8.72 15.52
C ILE A 35 0.30 -8.25 14.64
N TYR A 36 0.14 -8.36 13.32
CA TYR A 36 1.14 -7.91 12.35
C TYR A 36 1.45 -6.42 12.51
N ASP A 37 0.43 -5.56 12.57
CA ASP A 37 0.58 -4.10 12.73
C ASP A 37 1.32 -3.77 14.04
N SER A 38 0.99 -4.46 15.14
CA SER A 38 1.66 -4.26 16.42
C SER A 38 3.14 -4.66 16.38
N MET A 39 3.48 -5.75 15.68
CA MET A 39 4.86 -6.17 15.48
C MET A 39 5.62 -5.20 14.56
N ALA A 40 4.97 -4.68 13.51
CA ALA A 40 5.56 -3.70 12.60
C ALA A 40 5.88 -2.38 13.31
N ILE A 41 4.95 -1.86 14.13
CA ILE A 41 5.18 -0.65 14.93
C ILE A 41 6.34 -0.86 15.91
N ALA A 42 6.38 -2.01 16.60
CA ALA A 42 7.47 -2.35 17.52
C ALA A 42 8.82 -2.42 16.79
N ALA A 43 8.87 -3.10 15.65
CA ALA A 43 10.09 -3.25 14.85
C ALA A 43 10.68 -1.90 14.37
N ILE A 44 9.81 -0.96 13.97
CA ILE A 44 10.25 0.39 13.55
C ILE A 44 10.73 1.19 14.77
N SER A 45 10.08 1.06 15.93
CA SER A 45 10.40 1.83 17.12
C SER A 45 11.73 1.45 17.77
N GLU A 46 12.13 0.18 17.69
CA GLU A 46 13.37 -0.33 18.29
C GLU A 46 14.54 -0.41 17.30
N PHE A 47 14.40 0.13 16.07
CA PHE A 47 15.36 -0.08 14.97
C PHE A 47 15.69 -1.56 14.75
N LEU A 48 14.75 -2.48 15.03
CA LEU A 48 14.95 -3.93 15.02
C LEU A 48 14.96 -4.53 13.60
N TYR A 49 15.37 -3.74 12.61
CA TYR A 49 15.54 -4.22 11.25
C TYR A 49 16.85 -5.00 11.14
N SER A 50 16.83 -6.09 10.37
CA SER A 50 18.05 -6.76 9.90
C SER A 50 19.03 -5.72 9.34
N PRO A 51 20.34 -5.84 9.58
CA PRO A 51 21.34 -4.86 9.15
C PRO A 51 21.28 -4.54 7.65
N ILE A 52 20.86 -5.52 6.83
CA ILE A 52 20.69 -5.35 5.38
C ILE A 52 19.55 -4.37 5.06
N VAL A 53 18.46 -4.42 5.81
CA VAL A 53 17.29 -3.53 5.59
C VAL A 53 17.59 -2.14 6.12
N GLN A 54 18.36 -2.02 7.21
CA GLN A 54 18.87 -0.73 7.68
C GLN A 54 19.78 -0.06 6.66
N GLU A 55 20.69 -0.80 6.01
CA GLU A 55 21.61 -0.22 5.03
C GLU A 55 20.88 0.33 3.79
N VAL A 56 19.87 -0.40 3.30
CA VAL A 56 19.01 0.09 2.22
C VAL A 56 18.15 1.27 2.68
N LEU A 57 17.60 1.22 3.89
CA LEU A 57 16.82 2.31 4.45
C LEU A 57 17.67 3.57 4.65
N ASP A 58 18.89 3.44 5.16
CA ASP A 58 19.84 4.53 5.35
C ASP A 58 20.32 5.11 4.00
N ALA A 59 20.50 4.28 2.98
CA ALA A 59 20.83 4.74 1.64
C ALA A 59 19.70 5.58 1.01
N ILE A 60 18.44 5.25 1.32
CA ILE A 60 17.26 6.01 0.85
C ILE A 60 17.04 7.26 1.73
N THR A 61 17.26 7.15 3.05
CA THR A 61 16.91 8.19 4.03
C THR A 61 17.99 9.29 4.13
N LYS A 62 19.25 9.02 3.74
CA LYS A 62 20.35 10.01 3.82
C LYS A 62 20.15 11.27 2.96
N GLU A 63 19.33 11.22 1.92
CA GLU A 63 19.05 12.40 1.07
C GLU A 63 17.71 13.09 1.39
N GLN A 64 16.85 12.50 2.22
CA GLN A 64 15.49 12.98 2.44
C GLN A 64 15.18 13.09 3.94
N MET A 65 15.00 14.32 4.41
CA MET A 65 14.59 14.84 5.74
C MET A 65 14.17 13.84 6.86
N PRO A 66 14.39 14.20 8.14
CA PRO A 66 14.13 13.36 9.35
C PRO A 66 12.68 12.87 9.56
N PHE A 67 11.74 13.18 8.68
CA PHE A 67 10.33 12.81 8.76
C PHE A 67 9.99 11.46 8.08
N GLN A 68 10.92 10.83 7.36
CA GLN A 68 10.63 9.61 6.61
C GLN A 68 10.28 8.40 7.50
N ASN A 69 10.86 8.31 8.70
CA ASN A 69 10.56 7.20 9.63
C ASN A 69 9.17 7.35 10.28
N SER A 70 8.60 8.55 10.30
CA SER A 70 7.28 8.79 10.90
C SER A 70 6.14 8.34 9.98
N ILE A 71 6.30 8.47 8.67
CA ILE A 71 5.29 8.11 7.66
C ILE A 71 4.83 6.64 7.80
N PRO A 72 5.73 5.63 7.82
CA PRO A 72 5.31 4.24 7.94
C PRO A 72 4.66 3.95 9.30
N ILE A 73 5.12 4.60 10.39
CA ILE A 73 4.49 4.45 11.71
C ILE A 73 3.03 4.93 11.68
N PHE A 74 2.77 6.09 11.08
CA PHE A 74 1.40 6.59 10.93
C PHE A 74 0.55 5.65 10.08
N CYS A 75 1.09 5.08 9.00
CA CYS A 75 0.38 4.09 8.19
C CYS A 75 -0.04 2.87 9.02
N TYR A 76 0.88 2.24 9.74
CA TYR A 76 0.54 1.05 10.56
C TYR A 76 -0.43 1.38 11.70
N ILE A 77 -0.36 2.58 12.31
CA ILE A 77 -1.34 3.02 13.33
C ILE A 77 -2.73 3.17 12.71
N THR A 78 -2.83 3.77 11.51
CA THR A 78 -4.12 3.92 10.82
C THR A 78 -4.70 2.57 10.39
N GLU A 79 -3.85 1.64 9.92
CA GLU A 79 -4.24 0.28 9.56
C GLU A 79 -4.74 -0.49 10.78
N PHE A 80 -4.03 -0.40 11.90
CA PHE A 80 -4.44 -0.97 13.19
C PHE A 80 -5.82 -0.46 13.61
N GLY A 81 -6.06 0.86 13.53
CA GLY A 81 -7.35 1.46 13.83
C GLY A 81 -8.47 0.94 12.93
N PHE A 82 -8.21 0.80 11.62
CA PHE A 82 -9.18 0.25 10.67
C PHE A 82 -9.50 -1.22 10.96
N ASN A 83 -8.51 -2.04 11.32
CA ASN A 83 -8.70 -3.44 11.69
C ASN A 83 -9.52 -3.59 12.98
N VAL A 84 -9.34 -2.70 13.96
CA VAL A 84 -10.20 -2.64 15.16
C VAL A 84 -11.65 -2.31 14.81
N VAL A 85 -11.89 -1.36 13.90
CA VAL A 85 -13.24 -1.03 13.43
C VAL A 85 -13.90 -2.22 12.73
N LEU A 86 -13.17 -2.97 11.90
CA LEU A 86 -13.64 -4.20 11.29
C LEU A 86 -14.08 -5.23 12.34
N LEU A 87 -13.22 -5.48 13.33
CA LEU A 87 -13.50 -6.42 14.43
C LEU A 87 -14.75 -6.01 15.20
N CYS A 88 -14.89 -4.73 15.55
CA CYS A 88 -16.10 -4.21 16.19
C CYS A 88 -17.36 -4.39 15.32
N ALA A 89 -17.27 -4.11 14.01
CA ALA A 89 -18.37 -4.27 13.07
C ALA A 89 -18.86 -5.73 13.00
N VAL A 90 -17.92 -6.68 12.88
CA VAL A 90 -18.21 -8.11 12.71
C VAL A 90 -18.64 -8.76 14.03
N TYR A 91 -18.10 -8.30 15.16
CA TYR A 91 -18.50 -8.77 16.50
C TYR A 91 -19.93 -8.33 16.84
N ARG A 92 -20.24 -7.04 16.69
CA ARG A 92 -21.59 -6.47 16.96
C ARG A 92 -22.63 -6.79 15.89
N ARG A 93 -22.21 -7.36 14.74
CA ARG A 93 -23.06 -7.55 13.55
C ARG A 93 -23.69 -6.24 13.06
N ASP A 94 -22.95 -5.15 13.21
CA ASP A 94 -23.41 -3.84 12.80
C ASP A 94 -23.10 -3.60 11.32
N LEU A 95 -24.14 -3.63 10.50
CA LEU A 95 -24.06 -3.44 9.06
C LEU A 95 -23.64 -2.02 8.69
N TYR A 96 -23.87 -1.02 9.55
CA TYR A 96 -23.49 0.36 9.28
C TYR A 96 -21.97 0.56 9.42
N LEU A 97 -21.37 0.03 10.50
CA LEU A 97 -19.91 0.03 10.65
C LEU A 97 -19.22 -0.78 9.54
N LEU A 98 -19.79 -1.92 9.14
CA LEU A 98 -19.23 -2.74 8.06
C LEU A 98 -19.26 -1.99 6.72
N LYS A 99 -20.27 -1.16 6.48
CA LYS A 99 -20.33 -0.27 5.31
C LYS A 99 -19.20 0.75 5.35
N ILE A 100 -19.00 1.44 6.46
CA ILE A 100 -17.93 2.44 6.61
C ILE A 100 -16.57 1.80 6.34
N TYR A 101 -16.34 0.61 6.90
CA TYR A 101 -15.11 -0.15 6.65
C TYR A 101 -14.92 -0.47 5.17
N LEU A 102 -15.96 -0.97 4.48
CA LEU A 102 -15.91 -1.27 3.04
C LEU A 102 -15.66 -0.02 2.18
N TYR A 103 -16.28 1.11 2.52
CA TYR A 103 -16.01 2.39 1.85
C TYR A 103 -14.55 2.79 2.02
N GLY A 104 -13.99 2.65 3.22
CA GLY A 104 -12.58 2.86 3.50
C GLY A 104 -11.67 1.99 2.64
N CYS A 105 -11.91 0.66 2.59
CA CYS A 105 -11.14 -0.25 1.73
C CYS A 105 -11.22 0.14 0.25
N PHE A 106 -12.40 0.52 -0.24
CA PHE A 106 -12.56 0.93 -1.64
C PHE A 106 -11.78 2.22 -1.94
N THR A 107 -11.83 3.20 -1.03
CA THR A 107 -11.03 4.42 -1.19
C THR A 107 -9.53 4.14 -1.20
N ILE A 108 -9.05 3.27 -0.30
CA ILE A 108 -7.62 2.88 -0.24
C ILE A 108 -7.20 2.20 -1.55
N LEU A 109 -8.02 1.28 -2.06
CA LEU A 109 -7.76 0.58 -3.31
C LEU A 109 -7.72 1.54 -4.51
N VAL A 110 -8.64 2.50 -4.60
CA VAL A 110 -8.62 3.50 -5.68
C VAL A 110 -7.38 4.39 -5.54
N THR A 111 -7.04 4.83 -4.32
CA THR A 111 -5.84 5.66 -4.11
C THR A 111 -4.56 4.92 -4.45
N SER A 112 -4.43 3.63 -4.13
CA SER A 112 -3.24 2.86 -4.46
C SER A 112 -3.07 2.72 -5.98
N ILE A 113 -4.16 2.43 -6.71
CA ILE A 113 -4.15 2.39 -8.17
C ILE A 113 -3.71 3.75 -8.75
N LEU A 114 -4.24 4.86 -8.23
CA LEU A 114 -3.86 6.20 -8.69
C LEU A 114 -2.37 6.49 -8.44
N PHE A 115 -1.86 6.19 -7.25
CA PHE A 115 -0.43 6.37 -6.94
C PHE A 115 0.46 5.54 -7.87
N TYR A 116 0.14 4.26 -8.07
CA TYR A 116 0.88 3.41 -8.99
C TYR A 116 0.84 3.95 -10.42
N SER A 117 -0.30 4.46 -10.88
CA SER A 117 -0.43 5.06 -12.21
C SER A 117 0.43 6.29 -12.40
N VAL A 118 0.52 7.17 -11.39
CA VAL A 118 1.36 8.38 -11.45
C VAL A 118 2.84 8.01 -11.50
N VAL A 119 3.26 7.01 -10.72
CA VAL A 119 4.65 6.53 -10.72
C VAL A 119 5.02 5.98 -12.09
N ILE A 120 4.18 5.14 -12.69
CA ILE A 120 4.41 4.58 -14.03
C ILE A 120 4.53 5.69 -15.08
N ALA A 121 3.61 6.66 -15.06
CA ALA A 121 3.66 7.79 -15.99
C ALA A 121 4.93 8.65 -15.81
N GLY A 122 5.37 8.87 -14.57
CA GLY A 122 6.60 9.60 -14.29
C GLY A 122 7.85 8.86 -14.80
N PHE A 123 7.90 7.54 -14.65
CA PHE A 123 8.98 6.71 -15.20
C PHE A 123 9.03 6.76 -16.72
N ASP A 124 7.87 6.76 -17.38
CA ASP A 124 7.78 6.83 -18.84
C ASP A 124 8.41 8.12 -19.39
N VAL A 125 8.05 9.27 -18.79
CA VAL A 125 8.64 10.57 -19.16
C VAL A 125 10.14 10.61 -18.91
N LEU A 126 10.61 10.05 -17.79
CA LEU A 126 12.04 10.01 -17.47
C LEU A 126 12.83 9.17 -18.47
N MET A 127 12.27 8.03 -18.90
CA MET A 127 12.87 7.18 -19.93
C MET A 127 12.95 7.91 -21.28
N GLU A 128 11.92 8.67 -21.64
CA GLU A 128 11.92 9.49 -22.86
C GLU A 128 13.04 10.55 -22.83
N PHE A 129 13.22 11.24 -21.70
CA PHE A 129 14.35 12.17 -21.52
C PHE A 129 15.71 11.49 -21.65
N VAL A 130 15.89 10.30 -21.04
CA VAL A 130 17.15 9.54 -21.13
C VAL A 130 17.44 9.14 -22.59
N ILE A 131 16.42 8.74 -23.34
CA ILE A 131 16.57 8.40 -24.76
C ILE A 131 17.02 9.63 -25.55
N VAL A 132 16.34 10.77 -25.40
CA VAL A 132 16.69 12.02 -26.11
C VAL A 132 18.11 12.46 -25.75
N PHE A 133 18.48 12.42 -24.48
CA PHE A 133 19.82 12.78 -24.00
C PHE A 133 20.89 11.81 -24.56
N SER A 134 20.60 10.52 -24.63
CA SER A 134 21.52 9.53 -25.19
C SER A 134 21.76 9.73 -26.69
N ILE A 135 20.73 10.11 -27.45
CA ILE A 135 20.82 10.39 -28.89
C ILE A 135 21.65 11.66 -29.12
N THR A 136 21.35 12.73 -28.37
CA THR A 136 22.10 13.99 -28.47
C THR A 136 23.57 13.82 -28.07
N TYR A 137 23.85 13.08 -27.00
CA TYR A 137 25.22 12.76 -26.60
C TYR A 137 25.98 11.97 -27.68
N ARG A 138 25.33 10.98 -28.32
CA ARG A 138 25.90 10.23 -29.44
C ARG A 138 26.14 11.13 -30.67
N ALA A 139 25.25 12.06 -30.95
CA ALA A 139 25.41 13.00 -32.06
C ALA A 139 26.60 13.96 -31.83
N ILE A 140 26.77 14.47 -30.60
CA ILE A 140 27.87 15.37 -30.24
C ILE A 140 29.21 14.63 -30.20
N SER A 141 29.26 13.43 -29.64
CA SER A 141 30.49 12.61 -29.60
C SER A 141 30.89 12.02 -30.96
N GLY A 142 29.90 11.66 -31.79
CA GLY A 142 30.12 11.20 -33.18
C GLY A 142 30.53 12.31 -34.15
N GLY A 143 30.13 13.56 -33.90
CA GLY A 143 30.53 14.72 -34.70
C GLY A 143 32.01 15.11 -34.58
N GLY A 144 32.71 14.64 -33.53
CA GLY A 144 34.15 14.88 -33.35
C GLY A 144 35.06 14.02 -34.21
N ALA A 145 34.59 12.86 -34.69
CA ALA A 145 35.40 11.92 -35.47
C ALA A 145 35.37 12.19 -36.98
N ALA A 146 34.36 12.91 -37.49
CA ALA A 146 34.20 13.19 -38.92
C ALA A 146 34.98 14.42 -39.43
N ARG A 147 35.63 15.19 -38.55
CA ARG A 147 36.38 16.42 -38.90
C ARG A 147 37.91 16.26 -38.87
N ARG A 148 38.41 15.01 -38.89
CA ARG A 148 39.83 14.65 -39.02
C ARG A 148 40.07 13.62 -40.14
N ARG A 149 39.48 13.85 -41.31
CA ARG A 149 39.97 13.29 -42.58
C ARG A 149 39.91 14.38 -43.63
#